data_AF-A0A8T5LL58-F1
#
_entry.id   AF-A0A8T5LL58-F1
#
_cell.length_a   1.000
_cell.length_b   1.000
_cell.length_c   1.000
_cell.angle_alpha   90.00
_cell.angle_beta   90.00
_cell.angle_gamma   90.00
#
_symmetry.space_group_name_H-M   'P 1'
#
loop_
_entity.id
_entity.type
_entity.pdbx_description
1 polymer ?
#
loop_
_entity_poly.entity_id
_entity_poly.type
_entity_poly.pdbx_seq_one_letter_code
_entity_poly.pdbx_strand_id
1 'polypeptide(L)'
;MNKYIFTNILGVFIFNEHYRLKDKIMFSNPEDYLKRENIVKRFSQRYQEAVEPEGKALLKILDHFKEKQYHDNFYRQNLNLTKKLIKEAVQGDTLVMQAINSVDDISKISNVLAKRLREWYGYYNPEFNVENPEAYVELILRKSKQELIKEGNVSNPMGAELEKQDIIPIMDLAKELKVVYE
;
A
#
# COMPACT_ATOMS: atom_id res chain seq x y z
N MET A 1 -20.67 45.95 -11.53
CA MET A 1 -21.41 44.86 -12.21
C MET A 1 -20.84 43.57 -11.69
N ASN A 2 -21.58 42.88 -10.84
CA ASN A 2 -21.14 41.66 -10.17
C ASN A 2 -20.89 40.58 -11.22
N LYS A 3 -19.65 40.10 -11.29
CA LYS A 3 -19.27 38.95 -12.12
C LYS A 3 -19.00 37.78 -11.19
N TYR A 4 -19.38 36.58 -11.60
CA TYR A 4 -19.07 35.38 -10.85
C TYR A 4 -17.92 34.64 -11.50
N ILE A 5 -16.88 34.31 -10.73
CA ILE A 5 -15.85 33.36 -11.15
C ILE A 5 -16.17 32.02 -10.50
N PHE A 6 -16.26 30.98 -11.32
CA PHE A 6 -16.41 29.62 -10.84
C PHE A 6 -15.31 28.75 -11.43
N THR A 7 -14.61 28.03 -10.57
CA THR A 7 -13.55 27.09 -10.97
C THR A 7 -14.06 25.67 -10.81
N ASN A 8 -14.01 24.91 -11.90
CA ASN A 8 -14.33 23.49 -11.93
C ASN A 8 -13.11 22.70 -12.44
N ILE A 9 -13.15 21.38 -12.35
CA ILE A 9 -12.11 20.51 -12.92
C ILE A 9 -11.97 20.68 -14.43
N LEU A 10 -13.05 21.10 -15.09
CA LEU A 10 -13.09 21.40 -16.52
C LEU A 10 -12.33 22.68 -16.87
N GLY A 11 -12.20 23.63 -15.94
CA GLY A 11 -11.76 24.98 -16.29
C GLY A 11 -12.19 26.09 -15.33
N VAL A 12 -11.82 27.32 -15.71
CA VAL A 12 -12.29 28.55 -15.07
C VAL A 12 -13.38 29.17 -15.93
N PHE A 13 -14.51 29.49 -15.33
CA PHE A 13 -15.70 30.01 -16.00
C PHE A 13 -16.11 31.34 -15.39
N ILE A 14 -16.47 32.30 -16.24
CA ILE A 14 -17.00 33.60 -15.83
C ILE A 14 -18.47 33.69 -16.20
N PHE A 15 -19.31 34.00 -15.21
CA PHE A 15 -20.72 34.24 -15.38
C PHE A 15 -21.08 35.70 -15.09
N ASN A 16 -22.11 36.21 -15.75
CA ASN A 16 -22.71 37.50 -15.44
C ASN A 16 -23.76 37.41 -14.31
N GLU A 17 -24.35 38.54 -13.90
CA GLU A 17 -25.40 38.60 -12.88
C GLU A 17 -26.65 37.74 -13.20
N HIS A 18 -26.85 37.43 -14.48
CA HIS A 18 -27.95 36.57 -14.97
C HIS A 18 -27.53 35.09 -15.17
N TYR A 19 -26.39 34.67 -14.63
CA TYR A 19 -25.87 33.30 -14.71
C TYR A 19 -25.60 32.81 -16.15
N ARG A 20 -25.42 33.73 -17.10
CA ARG A 20 -24.98 33.39 -18.46
C ARG A 20 -23.46 33.41 -18.54
N LEU A 21 -22.91 32.39 -19.17
CA LEU A 21 -21.48 32.26 -19.41
C LEU A 21 -21.00 33.39 -20.32
N LYS A 22 -20.01 34.16 -19.85
CA LYS A 22 -19.38 35.25 -20.60
C LYS A 22 -18.05 34.83 -21.21
N ASP A 23 -17.26 34.06 -20.46
CA ASP A 23 -15.92 33.64 -20.84
C ASP A 23 -15.60 32.29 -20.18
N LYS A 24 -14.77 31.48 -20.84
CA LYS A 24 -14.33 30.18 -20.33
C LYS A 24 -12.88 29.89 -20.73
N ILE A 25 -12.13 29.33 -19.80
CA ILE A 25 -10.88 28.63 -20.08
C ILE A 25 -11.06 27.19 -19.68
N MET A 26 -10.94 26.30 -20.67
CA MET A 26 -10.89 24.88 -20.41
C MET A 26 -9.48 24.45 -20.03
N PHE A 27 -9.37 23.57 -19.06
CA PHE A 27 -8.12 22.91 -18.73
C PHE A 27 -7.86 21.79 -19.73
N SER A 28 -6.66 21.78 -20.29
CA SER A 28 -6.22 20.77 -21.24
C SER A 28 -5.58 19.59 -20.51
N ASN A 29 -4.95 19.85 -19.36
CA ASN A 29 -4.23 18.85 -18.58
C ASN A 29 -4.70 18.84 -17.11
N PRO A 30 -4.66 17.69 -16.39
CA PRO A 30 -5.00 17.63 -14.97
C PRO A 30 -4.13 18.54 -14.09
N GLU A 31 -2.92 18.88 -14.54
CA GLU A 31 -2.02 19.80 -13.84
C GLU A 31 -2.51 21.25 -13.82
N ASP A 32 -3.32 21.64 -14.81
CA ASP A 32 -3.86 22.99 -14.88
C ASP A 32 -4.83 23.22 -13.71
N TYR A 33 -5.54 22.17 -13.28
CA TYR A 33 -6.37 22.21 -12.08
C TYR A 33 -5.55 22.36 -10.80
N LEU A 34 -4.41 21.67 -10.68
CA LEU A 34 -3.52 21.83 -9.53
C LEU A 34 -2.92 23.24 -9.45
N LYS A 35 -2.72 23.89 -10.60
CA LYS A 35 -2.23 25.28 -10.73
C LYS A 35 -3.35 26.31 -10.84
N ARG A 36 -4.60 25.93 -10.55
CA ARG A 36 -5.79 26.78 -10.77
C ARG A 36 -5.68 28.15 -10.11
N GLU A 37 -5.06 28.26 -8.94
CA GLU A 37 -4.91 29.55 -8.24
C GLU A 37 -4.15 30.58 -9.07
N ASN A 38 -3.12 30.16 -9.81
CA ASN A 38 -2.36 31.06 -10.69
C ASN A 38 -3.17 31.49 -11.90
N ILE A 39 -4.01 30.60 -12.43
CA ILE A 39 -4.88 30.87 -13.57
C ILE A 39 -6.01 31.82 -13.15
N VAL A 40 -6.61 31.58 -11.98
CA VAL A 40 -7.63 32.45 -11.38
C VAL A 40 -7.05 33.83 -11.10
N LYS A 41 -5.84 33.94 -10.52
CA LYS A 41 -5.16 35.25 -10.30
C LYS A 41 -4.93 36.02 -11.60
N ARG A 42 -4.49 35.36 -12.68
CA ARG A 42 -4.38 35.98 -14.02
C ARG A 42 -5.73 36.43 -14.56
N PHE A 43 -6.80 35.69 -14.25
CA PHE A 43 -8.16 36.01 -14.68
C PHE A 43 -8.80 37.15 -13.88
N SER A 44 -8.56 37.21 -12.57
CA SER A 44 -9.03 38.30 -11.70
C SER A 44 -8.42 39.65 -12.06
N GLN A 45 -7.20 39.69 -12.61
CA GLN A 45 -6.59 40.92 -13.14
C GLN A 45 -7.34 41.47 -14.36
N ARG A 46 -7.91 40.59 -15.20
CA ARG A 46 -8.67 40.97 -16.40
C ARG A 46 -10.12 41.34 -16.10
N TYR A 47 -10.66 40.83 -15.00
CA TYR A 47 -12.03 41.07 -14.54
C TYR A 47 -12.00 41.49 -13.07
N GLN A 48 -11.73 42.79 -12.82
CA GLN A 48 -11.87 43.42 -11.51
C GLN A 48 -13.29 43.14 -10.94
N GLU A 49 -13.35 42.82 -9.64
CA GLU A 49 -14.57 42.59 -8.83
C GLU A 49 -15.36 41.30 -9.13
N ALA A 50 -14.72 40.23 -9.58
CA ALA A 50 -15.38 38.94 -9.67
C ALA A 50 -15.41 38.20 -8.32
N VAL A 51 -16.60 37.76 -7.90
CA VAL A 51 -16.86 37.10 -6.61
C VAL A 51 -17.13 35.62 -6.85
N GLU A 52 -16.69 34.74 -5.94
CA GLU A 52 -17.10 33.33 -6.01
C GLU A 52 -18.60 33.20 -5.69
N PRO A 53 -19.36 32.41 -6.46
CA PRO A 53 -20.79 32.28 -6.26
C PRO A 53 -21.11 31.47 -5.00
N GLU A 54 -21.97 32.01 -4.13
CA GLU A 54 -22.44 31.33 -2.92
C GLU A 54 -23.96 31.02 -2.96
N GLY A 55 -24.38 30.00 -2.21
CA GLY A 55 -25.79 29.65 -2.01
C GLY A 55 -26.57 29.39 -3.31
N LYS A 56 -27.62 30.19 -3.55
CA LYS A 56 -28.51 30.05 -4.72
C LYS A 56 -27.82 30.36 -6.05
N ALA A 57 -26.78 31.18 -6.04
CA ALA A 57 -26.00 31.51 -7.25
C ALA A 57 -25.19 30.29 -7.73
N LEU A 58 -24.58 29.56 -6.77
CA LEU A 58 -23.82 28.35 -7.06
C LEU A 58 -24.71 27.26 -7.68
N LEU A 59 -25.90 27.02 -7.11
CA LEU A 59 -26.83 26.02 -7.62
C LEU A 59 -27.22 26.26 -9.08
N LYS A 60 -27.47 27.53 -9.45
CA LYS A 60 -27.81 27.92 -10.83
C LYS A 60 -26.63 27.74 -11.79
N ILE A 61 -25.41 28.01 -11.33
CA ILE A 61 -24.19 27.80 -12.13
C ILE A 61 -23.92 26.31 -12.32
N LEU A 62 -24.12 25.49 -11.28
CA LEU A 62 -23.94 24.04 -11.37
C LEU A 62 -24.95 23.38 -12.32
N ASP A 63 -26.17 23.90 -12.42
CA ASP A 63 -27.18 23.40 -13.37
C ASP A 63 -26.70 23.52 -14.83
N HIS A 64 -25.88 24.53 -15.16
CA HIS A 64 -25.27 24.67 -16.49
C HIS A 64 -24.31 23.51 -16.83
N PHE A 65 -23.66 22.91 -15.83
CA PHE A 65 -22.72 21.80 -16.03
C PHE A 65 -23.37 20.41 -16.05
N LYS A 66 -24.68 20.31 -15.77
CA LYS A 66 -25.45 19.05 -15.93
C LYS A 66 -25.70 18.66 -17.38
N GLU A 67 -25.39 19.55 -18.32
CA GLU A 67 -25.53 19.24 -19.74
C GLU A 67 -24.62 18.08 -20.14
N LYS A 68 -25.16 17.14 -20.94
CA LYS A 68 -24.44 15.91 -21.36
C LYS A 68 -23.07 16.18 -22.00
N GLN A 69 -22.90 17.35 -22.62
CA GLN A 69 -21.64 17.76 -23.25
C GLN A 69 -20.46 17.85 -22.27
N TYR A 70 -20.71 18.09 -20.98
CA TYR A 70 -19.66 18.24 -19.97
C TYR A 70 -19.37 16.95 -19.19
N HIS A 71 -20.30 15.98 -19.20
CA HIS A 71 -20.21 14.77 -18.38
C HIS A 71 -18.98 13.91 -18.69
N ASP A 72 -18.74 13.57 -19.96
CA ASP A 72 -17.64 12.66 -20.33
C ASP A 72 -16.28 13.30 -20.00
N ASN A 73 -16.10 14.58 -20.34
CA ASN A 73 -14.85 15.29 -20.04
C ASN A 73 -14.64 15.46 -18.52
N PHE A 74 -15.70 15.78 -17.78
CA PHE A 74 -15.65 15.93 -16.33
C PHE A 74 -15.24 14.62 -15.65
N TYR A 75 -15.83 13.50 -16.08
CA TYR A 75 -15.48 12.18 -15.58
C TYR A 75 -14.01 11.84 -15.88
N ARG A 76 -13.58 11.99 -17.14
CA ARG A 76 -12.21 11.67 -17.56
C ARG A 76 -11.17 12.50 -16.81
N GLN A 77 -11.38 13.80 -16.66
CA GLN A 77 -10.45 14.68 -15.95
C GLN A 77 -10.40 14.36 -14.45
N ASN A 78 -11.54 14.08 -13.81
CA ASN A 78 -11.56 13.61 -12.41
C ASN A 78 -10.80 12.30 -12.23
N LEU A 79 -11.04 11.33 -13.11
CA LEU A 79 -10.40 10.04 -13.05
C LEU A 79 -8.88 10.20 -13.19
N ASN A 80 -8.41 11.02 -14.13
CA ASN A 80 -7.00 11.26 -14.36
C ASN A 80 -6.34 12.00 -13.20
N LEU A 81 -6.99 13.02 -12.64
CA LEU A 81 -6.51 13.74 -11.47
C LEU A 81 -6.40 12.81 -10.26
N THR A 82 -7.44 12.03 -9.99
CA THR A 82 -7.48 11.07 -8.86
C THR A 82 -6.37 10.03 -9.00
N LYS A 83 -6.19 9.45 -10.19
CA LYS A 83 -5.09 8.51 -10.46
C LYS A 83 -3.73 9.13 -10.20
N LYS A 84 -3.54 10.40 -10.56
CA LYS A 84 -2.28 11.12 -10.31
C LYS A 84 -2.06 11.33 -8.81
N LEU A 85 -3.06 11.84 -8.10
CA LEU A 85 -2.97 12.06 -6.65
C LEU A 85 -2.71 10.75 -5.88
N ILE A 86 -3.32 9.63 -6.29
CA ILE A 86 -3.04 8.32 -5.69
C ILE A 86 -1.58 7.90 -5.91
N LYS A 87 -1.04 8.13 -7.11
CA LYS A 87 0.38 7.85 -7.39
C LYS A 87 1.32 8.70 -6.54
N GLU A 88 1.00 9.98 -6.37
CA GLU A 88 1.79 10.92 -5.56
C GLU A 88 1.63 10.70 -4.04
N ALA A 89 0.51 10.11 -3.61
CA ALA A 89 0.26 9.76 -2.22
C ALA A 89 1.18 8.64 -1.71
N VAL A 90 1.76 7.84 -2.60
CA VAL A 90 2.78 6.85 -2.23
C VAL A 90 4.08 7.59 -1.94
N GLN A 91 4.30 7.88 -0.66
CA GLN A 91 5.49 8.57 -0.17
C GLN A 91 6.54 7.57 0.34
N GLY A 92 7.81 8.02 0.39
CA GLY A 92 8.92 7.23 0.92
C GLY A 92 8.65 6.70 2.33
N ASP A 93 8.06 7.51 3.21
CA ASP A 93 7.73 7.13 4.58
C ASP A 93 6.74 5.97 4.65
N THR A 94 5.79 5.91 3.70
CA THR A 94 4.85 4.78 3.61
C THR A 94 5.59 3.48 3.30
N LEU A 95 6.58 3.53 2.40
CA LEU A 95 7.40 2.36 2.07
C LEU A 95 8.26 1.91 3.25
N VAL A 96 8.82 2.86 4.01
CA VAL A 96 9.60 2.55 5.23
C VAL A 96 8.72 1.90 6.29
N MET A 97 7.52 2.43 6.53
CA MET A 97 6.56 1.81 7.46
C MET A 97 6.17 0.40 7.03
N GLN A 98 5.95 0.17 5.73
CA GLN A 98 5.65 -1.18 5.22
C GLN A 98 6.84 -2.13 5.39
N ALA A 99 8.07 -1.67 5.20
CA ALA A 99 9.26 -2.49 5.43
C ALA A 99 9.38 -2.90 6.92
N ILE A 100 9.19 -1.95 7.85
CA ILE A 100 9.23 -2.24 9.30
C ILE A 100 8.16 -3.28 9.67
N ASN A 101 6.92 -3.07 9.24
CA ASN A 101 5.83 -4.01 9.51
C ASN A 101 6.12 -5.40 8.92
N SER A 102 6.71 -5.44 7.73
CA SER A 102 7.08 -6.71 7.08
C SER A 102 8.14 -7.47 7.87
N VAL A 103 9.15 -6.78 8.42
CA VAL A 103 10.18 -7.40 9.28
C VAL A 103 9.55 -7.96 10.57
N ASP A 104 8.64 -7.20 11.18
CA ASP A 104 7.93 -7.67 12.38
C ASP A 104 7.07 -8.90 12.10
N ASP A 105 6.38 -8.92 10.95
CA ASP A 105 5.54 -10.04 10.56
C ASP A 105 6.36 -11.29 10.20
N ILE A 106 7.49 -11.11 9.50
CA ILE A 106 8.46 -12.19 9.27
C ILE A 106 8.94 -12.78 10.59
N SER A 107 9.26 -11.93 11.57
CA SER A 107 9.70 -12.35 12.91
C SER A 107 8.62 -13.13 13.67
N LYS A 108 7.34 -12.74 13.54
CA LYS A 108 6.24 -13.51 14.14
C LYS A 108 6.06 -14.86 13.48
N ILE A 109 6.09 -14.89 12.14
CA ILE A 109 5.89 -16.11 11.36
C ILE A 109 7.05 -17.09 11.59
N SER A 110 8.30 -16.61 11.62
CA SER A 110 9.47 -17.45 11.89
C SER A 110 9.37 -18.15 13.24
N ASN A 111 8.89 -17.45 14.27
CA ASN A 111 8.65 -18.03 15.59
C ASN A 111 7.57 -19.13 15.58
N VAL A 112 6.48 -18.93 14.84
CA VAL A 112 5.42 -19.94 14.70
C VAL A 112 5.94 -21.17 13.95
N LEU A 113 6.64 -20.94 12.84
CA LEU A 113 7.23 -22.00 12.02
C LEU A 113 8.31 -22.78 12.79
N ALA A 114 9.14 -22.11 13.60
CA ALA A 114 10.15 -22.76 14.42
C ALA A 114 9.54 -23.65 15.51
N LYS A 115 8.43 -23.21 16.14
CA LYS A 115 7.67 -24.06 17.07
C LYS A 115 7.10 -25.28 16.35
N ARG A 116 6.54 -25.10 15.16
CA ARG A 116 6.02 -26.20 14.33
C ARG A 116 7.12 -27.17 13.93
N LEU A 117 8.31 -26.67 13.57
CA LEU A 117 9.47 -27.50 13.26
C LEU A 117 9.93 -28.30 14.49
N ARG A 118 9.95 -27.68 15.69
CA ARG A 118 10.27 -28.39 16.94
C ARG A 118 9.31 -29.53 17.22
N GLU A 119 8.01 -29.28 17.12
CA GLU A 119 6.99 -30.32 17.30
C GLU A 119 7.18 -31.46 16.30
N TRP A 120 7.38 -31.12 15.02
CA TRP A 120 7.45 -32.11 13.95
C TRP A 120 8.75 -32.93 14.01
N TYR A 121 9.90 -32.28 14.21
CA TYR A 121 11.17 -32.97 14.41
C TYR A 121 11.22 -33.72 15.75
N GLY A 122 10.47 -33.27 16.75
CA GLY A 122 10.33 -33.94 18.05
C GLY A 122 9.73 -35.35 17.94
N TYR A 123 8.92 -35.65 16.92
CA TYR A 123 8.50 -37.04 16.66
C TYR A 123 9.68 -37.95 16.29
N TYR A 124 10.70 -37.39 15.63
CA TYR A 124 11.89 -38.11 15.19
C TYR A 124 12.99 -38.16 16.24
N ASN A 125 13.20 -37.08 17.00
CA ASN A 125 14.22 -36.95 18.03
C ASN A 125 13.77 -35.97 19.15
N PRO A 126 12.91 -36.43 20.09
CA PRO A 126 12.33 -35.58 21.14
C PRO A 126 13.36 -35.06 22.15
N GLU A 127 14.52 -35.71 22.27
CA GLU A 127 15.56 -35.34 23.22
C GLU A 127 16.38 -34.14 22.76
N PHE A 128 16.34 -33.81 21.46
CA PHE A 128 17.01 -32.62 20.95
C PHE A 128 16.15 -31.39 21.22
N ASN A 129 16.55 -30.62 22.23
CA ASN A 129 15.89 -29.37 22.58
C ASN A 129 16.94 -28.26 22.78
N VAL A 130 16.83 -27.20 21.99
CA VAL A 130 17.70 -26.02 22.06
C VAL A 130 16.81 -24.79 22.17
N GLU A 131 17.09 -23.92 23.14
CA GLU A 131 16.24 -22.75 23.42
C GLU A 131 16.19 -21.77 22.24
N ASN A 132 17.33 -21.47 21.63
CA ASN A 132 17.42 -20.60 20.46
C ASN A 132 16.87 -21.30 19.19
N PRO A 133 15.82 -20.76 18.55
CA PRO A 133 15.26 -21.29 17.29
C PRO A 133 16.25 -21.36 16.14
N GLU A 134 17.12 -20.37 15.97
CA GLU A 134 18.11 -20.32 14.88
C GLU A 134 19.15 -21.42 15.05
N ALA A 135 19.71 -21.55 16.26
CA ALA A 135 20.66 -22.60 16.58
C ALA A 135 20.03 -23.99 16.43
N TYR A 136 18.75 -24.14 16.78
CA TYR A 136 18.00 -25.38 16.60
C TYR A 136 17.91 -25.77 15.11
N VAL A 137 17.52 -24.83 14.25
CA VAL A 137 17.46 -25.03 12.79
C VAL A 137 18.84 -25.38 12.21
N GLU A 138 19.87 -24.62 12.61
CA GLU A 138 21.23 -24.82 12.12
C GLU A 138 21.79 -26.20 12.48
N LEU A 139 21.57 -26.65 13.72
CA LEU A 139 22.07 -27.93 14.20
C LEU A 139 21.37 -29.11 13.53
N ILE A 140 20.05 -29.02 13.30
CA ILE A 140 19.30 -30.06 12.57
C ILE A 140 19.79 -30.18 11.14
N LEU A 141 20.08 -29.06 10.47
CA LEU A 141 20.58 -29.06 9.10
C LEU A 141 22.02 -29.56 8.98
N ARG A 142 22.86 -29.36 10.01
CA ARG A 142 24.27 -29.74 10.00
C ARG A 142 24.55 -31.16 10.46
N LYS A 143 23.79 -31.69 11.43
CA LYS A 143 24.09 -32.95 12.12
C LYS A 143 23.00 -33.98 11.92
N SER A 144 23.41 -35.25 11.88
CA SER A 144 22.50 -36.39 11.85
C SER A 144 21.92 -36.69 13.24
N LYS A 145 20.78 -37.40 13.29
CA LYS A 145 20.14 -37.85 14.55
C LYS A 145 21.13 -38.55 15.49
N GLN A 146 22.00 -39.40 14.96
CA GLN A 146 22.97 -40.16 15.76
C GLN A 146 24.04 -39.27 16.40
N GLU A 147 24.49 -38.22 15.71
CA GLU A 147 25.45 -37.26 16.25
C GLU A 147 24.81 -36.41 17.34
N LEU A 148 23.56 -35.97 17.14
CA LEU A 148 22.81 -35.21 18.14
C LEU A 148 22.54 -36.03 19.41
N ILE A 149 22.20 -37.31 19.28
CA ILE A 149 22.00 -38.23 20.41
C ILE A 149 23.30 -38.45 21.19
N LYS A 150 24.44 -38.61 20.49
CA LYS A 150 25.76 -38.75 21.12
C LYS A 150 26.15 -37.51 21.90
N GLU A 151 25.95 -36.32 21.33
CA GLU A 151 26.22 -35.06 22.01
C GLU A 151 25.30 -34.81 23.20
N GLY A 152 24.04 -35.25 23.11
CA GLY A 152 23.07 -35.20 24.20
C GLY A 152 23.29 -36.24 25.30
N ASN A 153 24.28 -37.14 25.17
CA ASN A 153 24.51 -38.28 26.08
C ASN A 153 23.24 -39.12 26.34
N VAL A 154 22.38 -39.27 25.34
CA VAL A 154 21.12 -40.00 25.48
C VAL A 154 21.38 -41.50 25.30
N SER A 155 21.18 -42.27 26.37
CA SER A 155 21.48 -43.71 26.38
C SER A 155 20.41 -44.56 25.69
N ASN A 156 19.15 -44.13 25.73
CA ASN A 156 18.03 -44.80 25.06
C ASN A 156 17.10 -43.78 24.38
N PRO A 157 17.21 -43.57 23.05
CA PRO A 157 16.38 -42.61 22.34
C PRO A 157 14.94 -43.11 22.20
N MET A 158 13.97 -42.22 22.44
CA MET A 158 12.52 -42.48 22.36
C MET A 158 11.91 -42.07 21.02
N GLY A 159 12.64 -41.30 20.21
CA GLY A 159 12.15 -40.80 18.92
C GLY A 159 11.92 -41.89 17.87
N ALA A 160 10.86 -41.74 17.09
CA ALA A 160 10.47 -42.69 16.04
C ALA A 160 11.56 -42.83 14.96
N GLU A 161 11.61 -43.99 14.31
CA GLU A 161 12.34 -44.19 13.08
C GLU A 161 11.43 -43.78 11.91
N LEU A 162 11.75 -42.64 11.29
CA LEU A 162 11.02 -42.14 10.13
C LEU A 162 11.72 -42.57 8.84
N GLU A 163 10.95 -42.81 7.78
CA GLU A 163 11.52 -43.04 6.46
C GLU A 163 12.12 -41.74 5.90
N LYS A 164 13.05 -41.87 4.94
CA LYS A 164 13.65 -40.70 4.28
C LYS A 164 12.60 -39.79 3.64
N GLN A 165 11.51 -40.36 3.16
CA GLN A 165 10.41 -39.61 2.52
C GLN A 165 9.71 -38.68 3.51
N ASP A 166 9.59 -39.08 4.77
CA ASP A 166 8.96 -38.28 5.83
C ASP A 166 9.92 -37.25 6.42
N ILE A 167 11.23 -37.54 6.40
CA ILE A 167 12.27 -36.63 6.90
C ILE A 167 12.49 -35.45 5.94
N ILE A 168 12.40 -35.67 4.62
CA ILE A 168 12.66 -34.64 3.61
C ILE A 168 11.81 -33.38 3.84
N PRO A 169 10.46 -33.46 4.00
CA PRO A 169 9.62 -32.29 4.27
C PRO A 169 9.99 -31.53 5.54
N ILE A 170 10.40 -32.23 6.60
CA ILE A 170 10.83 -31.62 7.87
C ILE A 170 12.12 -30.82 7.65
N MET A 171 13.06 -31.40 6.90
CA MET A 171 14.34 -30.75 6.58
C MET A 171 14.15 -29.59 5.60
N ASP A 172 13.20 -29.67 4.68
CA ASP A 172 12.88 -28.56 3.78
C ASP A 172 12.28 -27.38 4.55
N LEU A 173 11.38 -27.63 5.52
CA LEU A 173 10.91 -26.57 6.42
C LEU A 173 12.06 -25.91 7.19
N ALA A 174 13.04 -26.70 7.64
CA ALA A 174 14.23 -26.17 8.30
C ALA A 174 15.09 -25.30 7.36
N LYS A 175 15.26 -25.70 6.09
CA LYS A 175 15.99 -24.89 5.09
C LYS A 175 15.30 -23.55 4.83
N GLU A 176 13.99 -23.56 4.64
CA GLU A 176 13.21 -22.33 4.42
C GLU A 176 13.31 -21.39 5.63
N LEU A 177 13.20 -21.94 6.84
CA LEU A 177 13.40 -21.16 8.08
C LEU A 177 14.80 -20.56 8.16
N LYS A 178 15.83 -21.30 7.74
CA LYS A 178 17.20 -20.77 7.72
C LYS A 178 17.31 -19.56 6.79
N VAL A 179 16.71 -19.60 5.61
CA VAL A 179 16.68 -18.47 4.67
C VAL A 179 15.96 -17.27 5.26
N VAL A 180 14.93 -17.48 6.09
CA VAL A 180 14.20 -16.39 6.76
C VAL A 180 15.03 -15.72 7.85
N TYR A 181 16.00 -16.43 8.44
CA TYR A 181 16.90 -15.87 9.47
C TYR A 181 18.17 -15.21 8.89
N GLU A 182 18.50 -15.46 7.62
CA GLU A 182 19.60 -14.83 6.88
C GLU A 182 19.23 -13.44 6.34
#